data_AF-A0A161PBH4-F1
#
_entry.id   AF-A0A161PBH4-F1
#
_cell.length_a   1.000
_cell.length_b   1.000
_cell.length_c   1.000
_cell.angle_alpha   90.00
_cell.angle_beta   90.00
_cell.angle_gamma   90.00
#
_symmetry.space_group_name_H-M   'P 1'
#
loop_
_entity.id
_entity.type
_entity.pdbx_description
1 polymer ?
#
loop_
_entity_poly.entity_id
_entity_poly.type
_entity_poly.pdbx_seq_one_letter_code
_entity_poly.pdbx_strand_id
1 'polypeptide(L)'
;MKWQMQEINKELKNLHRLFLERERLEAEKLLQRKLSSFDFLFLLTQDENFAWMRPFSTLIADVDAFLDEEEVPAWNLQDVRDQIVFVLQHEGSLIRDRIQSYLGYDGEFILAYSKLNALLSVVPEKAETELRMEAANG
;
A
#
# COMPACT_ATOMS: atom_id res chain seq x y z
N MET A 1 19.01 1.92 6.28
CA MET A 1 18.33 2.78 5.29
C MET A 1 17.73 1.94 4.16
N LYS A 2 18.45 1.49 3.10
CA LYS A 2 17.84 0.66 2.03
C LYS A 2 17.15 -0.62 2.52
N TRP A 3 17.77 -1.33 3.48
CA TRP A 3 17.19 -2.54 4.09
C TRP A 3 15.85 -2.31 4.82
N GLN A 4 15.64 -1.12 5.40
CA GLN A 4 14.39 -0.79 6.08
C GLN A 4 13.26 -0.67 5.06
N MET A 5 13.54 -0.05 3.91
CA MET A 5 12.57 0.05 2.83
C MET A 5 12.28 -1.30 2.18
N GLN A 6 13.28 -2.19 2.08
CA GLN A 6 13.05 -3.57 1.63
C GLN A 6 12.06 -4.31 2.55
N GLU A 7 12.19 -4.15 3.88
CA GLU A 7 11.25 -4.74 4.82
C GLU A 7 9.86 -4.10 4.75
N ILE A 8 9.78 -2.77 4.57
CA ILE A 8 8.49 -2.07 4.36
C ILE A 8 7.82 -2.59 3.08
N ASN A 9 8.54 -2.65 1.96
CA ASN A 9 8.01 -3.14 0.68
C ASN A 9 7.52 -4.59 0.78
N LYS A 10 8.27 -5.45 1.48
CA LYS A 10 7.86 -6.83 1.76
C LYS A 10 6.53 -6.88 2.51
N GLU A 11 6.32 -6.03 3.52
CA GLU A 11 5.06 -5.97 4.25
C GLU A 11 3.92 -5.31 3.44
N LEU A 12 4.22 -4.35 2.56
CA LEU A 12 3.24 -3.81 1.60
C LEU A 12 2.74 -4.92 0.66
N LYS A 13 3.65 -5.70 0.09
CA LYS A 13 3.31 -6.85 -0.77
C LYS A 13 2.51 -7.91 -0.03
N ASN A 14 2.85 -8.18 1.24
CA ASN A 14 2.10 -9.10 2.07
C ASN A 14 0.66 -8.59 2.32
N LEU A 15 0.50 -7.32 2.67
CA LEU A 15 -0.82 -6.70 2.87
C LEU A 15 -1.65 -6.70 1.58
N HIS A 16 -1.04 -6.39 0.43
CA HIS A 16 -1.69 -6.45 -0.88
C HIS A 16 -2.12 -7.87 -1.25
N ARG A 17 -1.28 -8.88 -1.00
CA ARG A 17 -1.65 -10.29 -1.16
C ARG A 17 -2.89 -10.64 -0.32
N LEU A 18 -2.94 -10.22 0.94
CA LEU A 18 -4.09 -10.48 1.81
C LEU A 18 -5.37 -9.85 1.26
N PHE A 19 -5.32 -8.60 0.80
CA PHE A 19 -6.46 -8.00 0.11
C PHE A 19 -6.91 -8.85 -1.08
N LEU A 20 -6.01 -9.21 -1.99
CA LEU A 20 -6.35 -10.01 -3.16
C LEU A 20 -7.02 -11.34 -2.78
N GLU A 21 -6.51 -12.01 -1.75
CA GLU A 21 -7.09 -13.27 -1.27
C GLU A 21 -8.49 -13.08 -0.70
N ARG A 22 -8.69 -12.08 0.16
CA ARG A 22 -10.00 -11.85 0.79
C ARG A 22 -11.03 -11.34 -0.22
N GLU A 23 -10.66 -10.39 -1.06
CA GLU A 23 -11.51 -9.85 -2.11
C GLU A 23 -11.91 -10.91 -3.13
N ARG A 24 -10.98 -11.82 -3.48
CA ARG A 24 -11.33 -12.98 -4.31
C ARG A 24 -12.35 -13.87 -3.62
N LEU A 25 -12.17 -14.19 -2.33
CA LEU A 25 -13.09 -15.04 -1.59
C LEU A 25 -14.49 -14.40 -1.49
N GLU A 26 -14.57 -13.10 -1.25
CA GLU A 26 -15.86 -12.39 -1.22
C GLU A 26 -16.52 -12.34 -2.60
N ALA A 27 -15.76 -12.10 -3.67
CA ALA A 27 -16.28 -12.16 -5.03
C ALA A 27 -16.78 -13.57 -5.41
N GLU A 28 -16.04 -14.63 -5.02
CA GLU A 28 -16.46 -16.03 -5.22
C GLU A 28 -17.76 -16.36 -4.48
N LYS A 29 -17.92 -15.85 -3.25
CA LYS A 29 -19.16 -16.00 -2.48
C LYS A 29 -20.33 -15.27 -3.14
N LEU A 30 -20.12 -14.03 -3.59
CA LEU A 30 -21.16 -13.23 -4.24
C LEU A 30 -21.63 -13.87 -5.55
N LEU A 31 -20.69 -14.36 -6.36
CA LEU A 31 -20.96 -14.97 -7.67
C LEU A 31 -21.35 -16.44 -7.60
N GLN A 32 -21.30 -17.05 -6.40
CA GLN A 32 -21.58 -18.48 -6.17
C GLN A 32 -20.76 -19.42 -7.08
N ARG A 33 -19.52 -19.02 -7.42
CA ARG A 33 -18.60 -19.81 -8.24
C ARG A 33 -17.16 -19.51 -7.89
N LYS A 34 -16.27 -20.46 -8.18
CA LYS A 34 -14.82 -20.23 -8.12
C LYS A 34 -14.37 -19.34 -9.27
N LEU A 35 -13.45 -18.42 -8.97
CA LEU A 35 -12.84 -17.53 -9.96
C LEU A 35 -11.51 -18.13 -10.40
N SER A 36 -11.27 -18.14 -11.71
CA SER A 36 -9.92 -18.37 -12.24
C SER A 36 -9.03 -17.16 -11.95
N SER A 37 -7.71 -17.32 -12.02
CA SER A 37 -6.79 -16.18 -11.88
C SER A 37 -7.05 -15.11 -12.94
N PHE A 38 -7.42 -15.51 -14.16
CA PHE A 38 -7.77 -14.60 -15.24
C PHE A 38 -9.08 -13.86 -14.96
N ASP A 39 -10.11 -14.57 -14.50
CA ASP A 39 -11.41 -13.96 -14.16
C ASP A 39 -11.25 -12.91 -13.06
N PHE A 40 -10.46 -13.22 -12.03
CA PHE A 40 -10.23 -12.29 -10.93
C PHE A 40 -9.41 -11.08 -11.37
N LEU A 41 -8.37 -11.27 -12.20
CA LEU A 41 -7.63 -10.17 -12.80
C LEU A 41 -8.53 -9.27 -13.67
N PHE A 42 -9.46 -9.86 -14.42
CA PHE A 42 -10.43 -9.10 -15.18
C PHE A 42 -11.31 -8.24 -14.26
N LEU A 43 -11.82 -8.78 -13.15
CA LEU A 43 -12.55 -8.00 -12.15
C LEU A 43 -11.72 -6.85 -11.58
N LEU A 44 -10.47 -7.12 -11.16
CA LEU A 44 -9.59 -6.09 -10.60
C LEU A 44 -9.30 -4.93 -11.56
N THR A 45 -9.31 -5.19 -12.86
CA THR A 45 -8.98 -4.18 -13.88
C THR A 45 -10.20 -3.48 -14.45
N GLN A 46 -11.33 -4.18 -14.61
CA GLN A 46 -12.50 -3.68 -15.32
C GLN A 46 -13.67 -3.26 -14.43
N ASP A 47 -13.78 -3.80 -13.21
CA ASP A 47 -14.91 -3.52 -12.32
C ASP A 47 -14.57 -2.38 -11.36
N GLU A 48 -15.40 -1.34 -11.36
CA GLU A 48 -15.24 -0.14 -10.53
C GLU A 48 -15.26 -0.44 -9.02
N ASN A 49 -15.85 -1.56 -8.59
CA ASN A 49 -15.81 -2.00 -7.19
C ASN A 49 -14.40 -2.33 -6.70
N PHE A 50 -13.45 -2.56 -7.61
CA PHE A 50 -12.03 -2.80 -7.31
C PHE A 50 -11.13 -1.60 -7.63
N ALA A 51 -11.67 -0.48 -8.11
CA ALA A 51 -10.89 0.70 -8.46
C ALA A 51 -10.06 1.25 -7.28
N TRP A 52 -10.53 1.04 -6.04
CA TRP A 52 -9.83 1.42 -4.81
C TRP A 52 -8.47 0.72 -4.60
N MET A 53 -8.23 -0.42 -5.25
CA MET A 53 -6.98 -1.18 -5.12
C MET A 53 -5.86 -0.60 -6.00
N ARG A 54 -6.22 0.12 -7.08
CA ARG A 54 -5.27 0.74 -8.02
C ARG A 54 -4.20 1.59 -7.34
N PRO A 55 -4.52 2.58 -6.46
CA PRO A 55 -3.48 3.37 -5.80
C PRO A 55 -2.53 2.53 -4.95
N PHE A 56 -2.98 1.40 -4.39
CA PHE A 56 -2.09 0.50 -3.65
C PHE A 56 -1.14 -0.26 -4.57
N SER A 57 -1.65 -0.81 -5.67
CA SER A 57 -0.82 -1.53 -6.64
C SER A 57 0.22 -0.60 -7.28
N THR A 58 -0.17 0.66 -7.59
CA THR A 58 0.77 1.69 -8.07
C THR A 58 1.84 1.99 -7.03
N LEU A 59 1.46 2.20 -5.76
CA LEU A 59 2.42 2.44 -4.68
C LEU A 59 3.46 1.31 -4.58
N ILE A 60 3.05 0.04 -4.68
CA ILE A 60 4.00 -1.08 -4.62
C ILE A 60 4.95 -1.06 -5.82
N ALA A 61 4.45 -0.79 -7.02
CA ALA A 61 5.28 -0.69 -8.22
C ALA A 61 6.30 0.45 -8.13
N ASP A 62 5.87 1.60 -7.58
CA ASP A 62 6.77 2.73 -7.33
C ASP A 62 7.84 2.33 -6.31
N VAL A 63 7.47 1.76 -5.16
CA VAL A 63 8.45 1.33 -4.15
C VAL A 63 9.39 0.23 -4.67
N ASP A 64 8.93 -0.65 -5.57
CA ASP A 64 9.79 -1.62 -6.25
C ASP A 64 10.82 -0.91 -7.14
N ALA A 65 10.38 0.04 -7.97
CA ALA A 65 11.27 0.82 -8.82
C ALA A 65 12.34 1.56 -8.00
N PHE A 66 11.96 2.13 -6.85
CA PHE A 66 12.91 2.75 -5.90
C PHE A 66 14.03 1.82 -5.48
N LEU A 67 13.66 0.59 -5.14
CA LEU A 67 14.58 -0.36 -4.55
C LEU A 67 15.52 -0.96 -5.59
N ASP A 68 15.07 -1.03 -6.85
CA ASP A 68 15.82 -1.56 -7.97
C ASP A 68 16.82 -0.55 -8.56
N GLU A 69 16.68 0.75 -8.30
CA GLU A 69 17.67 1.74 -8.76
C GLU A 69 19.04 1.58 -8.05
N GLU A 70 20.11 1.63 -8.86
CA GLU A 70 21.52 1.56 -8.40
C GLU A 70 22.02 2.90 -7.84
N GLU A 71 21.57 4.01 -8.41
CA GLU A 71 21.79 5.37 -7.90
C GLU A 71 20.56 5.81 -7.09
N VAL A 72 20.74 6.46 -5.94
CA VAL A 72 19.62 6.87 -5.08
C VAL A 72 18.80 7.92 -5.84
N PRO A 73 17.53 7.68 -6.16
CA PRO A 73 16.80 8.61 -7.01
C PRO A 73 16.33 9.80 -6.16
N ALA A 74 15.71 10.83 -6.76
CA ALA A 74 15.43 12.09 -6.07
C ALA A 74 14.53 11.98 -4.81
N TRP A 75 13.75 10.90 -4.66
CA TRP A 75 13.09 10.52 -3.40
C TRP A 75 14.06 10.01 -2.33
N ASN A 76 13.98 10.58 -1.16
CA ASN A 76 14.59 9.99 0.02
C ASN A 76 13.61 9.02 0.71
N LEU A 77 14.10 8.27 1.70
CA LEU A 77 13.28 7.30 2.44
C LEU A 77 12.06 7.91 3.13
N GLN A 78 12.11 9.19 3.48
CA GLN A 78 11.02 9.90 4.15
C GLN A 78 9.92 10.21 3.14
N ASP A 79 10.28 10.67 1.93
CA ASP A 79 9.30 10.92 0.86
C ASP A 79 8.52 9.64 0.50
N VAL A 80 9.22 8.50 0.41
CA VAL A 80 8.58 7.19 0.18
C VAL A 80 7.64 6.81 1.34
N ARG A 81 8.09 7.00 2.59
CA ARG A 81 7.28 6.73 3.78
C ARG A 81 6.03 7.59 3.80
N ASP A 82 6.16 8.88 3.49
CA ASP A 82 5.05 9.83 3.49
C ASP A 82 4.04 9.48 2.38
N GLN A 83 4.52 9.04 1.21
CA GLN A 83 3.66 8.53 0.15
C GLN A 83 2.89 7.26 0.57
N ILE A 84 3.55 6.32 1.26
CA ILE A 84 2.89 5.11 1.79
C ILE A 84 1.80 5.50 2.79
N VAL A 85 2.12 6.38 3.75
CA VAL A 85 1.18 6.84 4.77
C VAL A 85 0.00 7.57 4.10
N PHE A 86 0.27 8.44 3.14
CA PHE A 86 -0.76 9.15 2.39
C PHE A 86 -1.71 8.18 1.69
N VAL A 87 -1.20 7.23 0.90
CA VAL A 87 -2.05 6.26 0.19
C VAL A 87 -2.88 5.43 1.15
N LEU A 88 -2.32 4.93 2.25
CA LEU A 88 -3.01 3.99 3.13
C LEU A 88 -3.91 4.66 4.18
N GLN A 89 -3.60 5.88 4.60
CA GLN A 89 -4.21 6.49 5.79
C GLN A 89 -4.94 7.81 5.52
N HIS A 90 -4.81 8.38 4.31
CA HIS A 90 -5.48 9.64 3.99
C HIS A 90 -7.00 9.54 4.17
N GLU A 91 -7.58 10.57 4.79
CA GLU A 91 -9.00 10.62 5.08
C GLU A 91 -9.85 10.68 3.80
N GLY A 92 -10.94 9.94 3.77
CA GLY A 92 -11.81 9.86 2.60
C GLY A 92 -11.26 9.02 1.44
N SER A 93 -10.11 8.36 1.59
CA SER A 93 -9.60 7.41 0.59
C SER A 93 -10.35 6.07 0.69
N LEU A 94 -10.77 5.53 -0.46
CA LEU A 94 -11.51 4.26 -0.52
C LEU A 94 -10.71 3.07 0.04
N ILE A 95 -9.39 3.13 -0.04
CA ILE A 95 -8.50 2.11 0.52
C ILE A 95 -8.50 2.13 2.05
N ARG A 96 -8.56 3.31 2.69
CA ARG A 96 -8.68 3.41 4.14
C ARG A 96 -9.96 2.74 4.64
N ASP A 97 -11.07 2.98 3.95
CA ASP A 97 -12.36 2.35 4.30
C ASP A 97 -12.29 0.81 4.18
N ARG A 98 -11.59 0.32 3.15
CA ARG A 98 -11.34 -1.11 2.97
C ARG A 98 -10.45 -1.67 4.07
N ILE A 99 -9.34 -1.00 4.41
CA ILE A 99 -8.50 -1.38 5.56
C ILE A 99 -9.36 -1.50 6.82
N GLN A 100 -10.18 -0.48 7.12
CA GLN A 100 -11.03 -0.46 8.31
C GLN A 100 -12.01 -1.64 8.35
N SER A 101 -12.57 -2.06 7.21
CA SER A 101 -13.42 -3.25 7.17
C SER A 101 -12.67 -4.48 7.68
N TYR A 102 -11.44 -4.73 7.22
CA TYR A 102 -10.67 -5.93 7.61
C TYR A 102 -10.13 -5.90 9.04
N LEU A 103 -9.87 -4.73 9.61
CA LEU A 103 -9.33 -4.60 10.98
C LEU A 103 -10.27 -5.10 12.08
N GLY A 104 -11.56 -5.32 11.79
CA GLY A 104 -12.52 -5.81 12.78
C GLY A 104 -12.62 -7.33 12.91
N TYR A 105 -12.18 -8.10 11.90
CA TYR A 105 -12.47 -9.54 11.84
C TYR A 105 -11.37 -10.43 11.25
N ASP A 106 -10.34 -9.86 10.60
CA ASP A 106 -9.26 -10.65 9.99
C ASP A 106 -7.96 -10.52 10.79
N GLY A 107 -7.69 -11.51 11.64
CA GLY A 107 -6.51 -11.53 12.52
C GLY A 107 -5.18 -11.50 11.76
N GLU A 108 -5.09 -12.16 10.60
CA GLU A 108 -3.87 -12.15 9.78
C GLU A 108 -3.64 -10.75 9.19
N PHE A 109 -4.72 -10.12 8.72
CA PHE A 109 -4.68 -8.75 8.21
C PHE A 109 -4.29 -7.73 9.28
N ILE A 110 -4.86 -7.84 10.49
CA ILE A 110 -4.52 -6.97 11.64
C ILE A 110 -3.03 -7.05 11.95
N LEU A 111 -2.46 -8.26 11.99
CA LEU A 111 -1.04 -8.46 12.26
C LEU A 111 -0.16 -7.86 11.16
N ALA A 112 -0.49 -8.10 9.88
CA ALA A 112 0.25 -7.55 8.75
C ALA A 112 0.22 -6.01 8.76
N TYR A 113 -0.95 -5.41 8.96
CA TYR A 113 -1.10 -3.96 9.01
C TYR A 113 -0.38 -3.34 10.22
N SER A 114 -0.45 -3.99 11.38
CA SER A 114 0.27 -3.53 12.59
C SER A 114 1.78 -3.58 12.40
N LYS A 115 2.30 -4.64 11.77
CA LYS A 115 3.72 -4.79 11.47
C LYS A 115 4.20 -3.73 10.48
N LEU A 116 3.43 -3.45 9.43
CA LEU A 116 3.71 -2.37 8.49
C LEU A 116 3.81 -1.02 9.21
N ASN A 117 2.82 -0.69 10.05
CA ASN A 117 2.83 0.56 10.81
C ASN A 117 4.01 0.67 11.79
N ALA A 118 4.41 -0.45 12.41
CA ALA A 118 5.58 -0.49 13.28
C ALA A 118 6.90 -0.25 12.52
N LEU A 119 6.99 -0.68 11.25
CA LEU A 119 8.16 -0.38 10.40
C LEU A 119 8.17 1.09 9.96
N LEU A 120 7.00 1.63 9.59
CA LEU A 120 6.84 3.02 9.16
C LEU A 120 7.13 4.02 10.29
N SER A 121 6.83 3.69 11.55
CA SER A 121 7.07 4.58 12.70
C SER A 121 8.55 4.77 13.05
N VAL A 122 9.42 3.86 12.60
CA VAL A 122 10.87 3.95 12.80
C VAL A 122 11.53 4.86 11.76
N VAL A 123 10.86 5.14 10.64
CA VAL A 123 11.33 6.10 9.64
C VAL A 123 10.85 7.50 10.07
N PRO A 124 11.77 8.44 10.37
CA PRO A 124 11.40 9.78 10.82
C PRO A 124 10.68 10.55 9.72
N GLU A 125 9.67 11.33 10.09
CA GLU A 125 8.97 12.24 9.17
C GLU A 125 9.94 13.30 8.63
N LYS A 126 9.67 13.81 7.41
CA LYS A 126 10.41 14.96 6.87
C LYS A 126 10.13 16.17 7.76
N ALA A 127 11.18 16.85 8.24
CA ALA A 127 10.99 17.98 9.15
C ALA A 127 10.30 19.15 8.44
N GLU A 128 9.29 19.77 9.06
CA GLU A 128 8.55 20.93 8.51
C GLU A 128 9.47 22.08 8.05
N THR A 129 10.67 22.20 8.64
CA THR A 129 11.66 23.21 8.31
C THR A 129 12.30 23.00 6.93
N GLU A 130 12.50 21.76 6.50
CA GLU A 130 13.10 21.43 5.18
C GLU A 130 12.10 21.67 4.04
N LEU A 131 10.82 21.36 4.28
CA LEU A 131 9.70 21.62 3.36
C LEU A 131 9.54 23.12 3.01
N ARG A 132 9.80 24.00 3.99
CA ARG A 132 9.74 25.47 3.78
C ARG A 132 10.93 26.01 2.98
N MET A 133 12.09 25.37 3.01
CA MET A 133 13.28 25.80 2.28
C MET A 133 13.26 25.35 0.81
N GLU A 134 12.70 24.17 0.52
CA GLU A 134 12.48 23.71 -0.86
C GLU A 134 11.41 24.55 -1.59
N ALA A 135 10.32 24.91 -0.90
CA ALA A 135 9.25 25.76 -1.47
C ALA A 135 9.64 27.25 -1.66
N ALA A 136 10.72 27.70 -1.04
CA ALA A 136 11.22 29.08 -1.16
C ALA A 136 12.28 29.26 -2.27
N ASN A 137 12.80 28.15 -2.82
CA ASN A 137 13.86 28.13 -3.83
C ASN A 137 13.42 27.58 -5.20
N GLY A 138 12.12 27.32 -5.41
CA GLY A 138 11.49 26.95 -6.68
C GLY A 138 10.56 28.03 -7.18
#